data_AF-A0A3Q3A3M5-F1
#
_entry.id   AF-A0A3Q3A3M5-F1
#
_cell.length_a   1.000
_cell.length_b   1.000
_cell.length_c   1.000
_cell.angle_alpha   90.00
_cell.angle_beta   90.00
_cell.angle_gamma   90.00
#
_symmetry.space_group_name_H-M   'P 1'
#
loop_
_entity.id
_entity.type
_entity.pdbx_description
1 polymer ?
#
loop_
_entity_poly.entity_id
_entity_poly.type
_entity_poly.pdbx_seq_one_letter_code
_entity_poly.pdbx_strand_id
1 'polypeptide(L)'
;MASGQLLRAEALACTGHRHACHVMLYSDTKSQLFGRIPIRHVVLMQVRFDGLLGFPGGLVDPSKETLEAGLTRELLEELGVAVPVSEEDHVESRLAPAVSAAPSNLITHFYVKKMEEEQIREVEKASASTAVDHGLEVMGMVRVPLFSTKRGGGLGFFLSHSFIGNARSQLINSLLRLHLLSAPELQCALRSSLKMHAQSAEDLKAALALC
;
A
#
# COMPACT_ATOMS: atom_id res chain seq x y z
N MET A 1 -15.48 13.43 -9.96
CA MET A 1 -14.56 13.14 -8.83
C MET A 1 -14.89 11.76 -8.31
N ALA A 2 -13.90 10.89 -8.07
CA ALA A 2 -14.17 9.62 -7.41
C ALA A 2 -14.75 9.90 -6.02
N SER A 3 -15.79 9.17 -5.61
CA SER A 3 -16.47 9.40 -4.33
C SER A 3 -15.48 9.47 -3.16
N GLY A 4 -15.54 10.54 -2.36
CA GLY A 4 -14.80 10.72 -1.10
C GLY A 4 -13.44 11.41 -1.18
N GLN A 5 -12.95 11.85 -2.35
CA GLN A 5 -11.69 12.60 -2.46
C GLN A 5 -11.85 14.03 -1.92
N LEU A 6 -10.85 14.52 -1.18
CA LEU A 6 -10.82 15.85 -0.57
C LEU A 6 -9.55 16.59 -1.01
N LEU A 7 -9.61 17.92 -1.12
CA LEU A 7 -8.41 18.73 -1.14
C LEU A 7 -7.70 18.62 0.22
N ARG A 8 -6.37 18.71 0.25
CA ARG A 8 -5.59 18.62 1.51
C ARG A 8 -6.06 19.67 2.53
N ALA A 9 -6.31 20.90 2.10
CA ALA A 9 -6.81 21.96 2.96
C ALA A 9 -8.22 21.68 3.51
N GLU A 10 -9.11 21.12 2.68
CA GLU A 10 -10.46 20.72 3.11
C GLU A 10 -10.39 19.60 4.14
N ALA A 11 -9.54 18.60 3.89
CA ALA A 11 -9.30 17.49 4.80
C ALA A 11 -8.80 17.97 6.16
N LEU A 12 -7.82 18.88 6.19
CA LEU A 12 -7.29 19.46 7.43
C LEU A 12 -8.29 20.36 8.17
N ALA A 13 -9.27 20.92 7.46
CA ALA A 13 -10.34 21.71 8.07
C ALA A 13 -11.45 20.85 8.70
N CYS A 14 -11.49 19.53 8.44
CA CYS A 14 -12.49 18.63 8.99
C CYS A 14 -12.26 18.39 10.49
N THR A 15 -13.09 19.00 11.34
CA THR A 15 -13.06 18.75 12.79
C THR A 15 -13.69 17.39 13.15
N GLY A 16 -13.24 16.79 14.25
CA GLY A 16 -13.78 15.51 14.75
C GLY A 16 -13.42 14.27 13.94
N HIS A 17 -12.55 14.40 12.93
CA HIS A 17 -12.05 13.28 12.15
C HIS A 17 -10.66 12.85 12.64
N ARG A 18 -10.40 11.55 12.60
CA ARG A 18 -9.05 11.00 12.75
C ARG A 18 -8.33 11.06 11.41
N HIS A 19 -7.02 11.20 11.45
CA HIS A 19 -6.20 11.24 10.26
C HIS A 19 -5.24 10.04 10.28
N ALA A 20 -5.07 9.40 9.13
CA ALA A 20 -4.03 8.40 8.92
C ALA A 20 -3.21 8.77 7.69
N CYS A 21 -1.90 8.62 7.76
CA CYS A 21 -0.99 8.87 6.64
C CYS A 21 -0.30 7.57 6.27
N HIS A 22 -0.23 7.26 4.97
CA HIS A 22 0.53 6.11 4.48
C HIS A 22 1.35 6.51 3.25
N VAL A 23 2.46 5.81 3.00
CA VAL A 23 3.36 6.10 1.88
C VAL A 23 3.64 4.88 1.02
N MET A 24 3.61 5.06 -0.30
CA MET A 24 4.21 4.13 -1.24
C MET A 24 5.67 4.49 -1.46
N LEU A 25 6.58 3.66 -0.97
CA LEU A 25 8.01 3.73 -1.27
C LEU A 25 8.30 2.89 -2.51
N TYR A 26 9.00 3.47 -3.49
CA TYR A 26 9.37 2.74 -4.71
C TYR A 26 10.72 3.16 -5.27
N SER A 27 11.34 2.27 -6.05
CA SER A 27 12.57 2.55 -6.79
C SER A 27 12.54 1.93 -8.18
N ASP A 28 13.40 2.40 -9.07
CA ASP A 28 13.73 1.67 -10.29
C ASP A 28 14.67 0.51 -9.95
N THR A 29 14.65 -0.56 -10.74
CA THR A 29 15.61 -1.65 -10.62
C THR A 29 15.93 -2.28 -11.97
N LYS A 30 17.19 -2.71 -12.12
CA LYS A 30 17.65 -3.51 -13.25
C LYS A 30 17.53 -5.02 -12.99
N SER A 31 17.04 -5.39 -11.81
CA SER A 31 16.91 -6.79 -11.40
C SER A 31 15.96 -7.57 -12.30
N GLN A 32 16.27 -8.86 -12.47
CA GLN A 32 15.49 -9.77 -13.29
C GLN A 32 15.14 -11.03 -12.51
N LEU A 33 13.86 -11.41 -12.54
CA LEU A 33 13.42 -12.70 -12.04
C LEU A 33 13.89 -13.80 -13.01
N PHE A 34 14.52 -14.85 -12.47
CA PHE A 34 15.11 -15.96 -13.22
C PHE A 34 16.09 -15.52 -14.33
N GLY A 35 16.74 -14.36 -14.17
CA GLY A 35 17.70 -13.81 -15.14
C GLY A 35 17.09 -13.49 -16.51
N ARG A 36 15.76 -13.36 -16.63
CA ARG A 36 15.10 -13.12 -17.92
C ARG A 36 13.83 -12.29 -17.88
N ILE A 37 13.14 -12.20 -16.73
CA ILE A 37 11.91 -11.43 -16.59
C ILE A 37 12.25 -10.13 -15.86
N PRO A 38 12.25 -8.97 -16.54
CA PRO A 38 12.57 -7.70 -15.90
C PRO A 38 11.57 -7.34 -14.81
N ILE A 39 12.05 -6.97 -13.62
CA ILE A 39 11.21 -6.50 -12.51
C ILE A 39 10.82 -5.02 -12.71
N ARG A 40 11.72 -4.23 -13.31
CA ARG A 40 11.58 -2.80 -13.67
C ARG A 40 11.53 -1.85 -12.48
N HIS A 41 10.62 -2.10 -11.53
CA HIS A 41 10.47 -1.27 -10.34
C HIS A 41 10.23 -2.12 -9.10
N VAL A 42 10.70 -1.63 -7.95
CA VAL A 42 10.38 -2.18 -6.63
C VAL A 42 9.37 -1.28 -5.98
N VAL A 43 8.32 -1.86 -5.39
CA VAL A 43 7.32 -1.14 -4.59
C VAL A 43 7.18 -1.90 -3.28
N LEU A 44 7.22 -1.18 -2.16
CA LEU A 44 7.09 -1.77 -0.84
C LEU A 44 5.64 -1.68 -0.32
N MET A 45 5.20 -2.79 0.27
CA MET A 45 4.00 -2.92 1.09
C MET A 45 4.32 -3.78 2.31
N GLN A 46 3.38 -3.90 3.24
CA GLN A 46 3.54 -4.71 4.44
C GLN A 46 2.30 -5.55 4.74
N VAL A 47 2.52 -6.72 5.36
CA VAL A 47 1.46 -7.48 6.00
C VAL A 47 1.26 -6.90 7.39
N ARG A 48 0.03 -6.53 7.71
CA ARG A 48 -0.35 -5.96 9.01
C ARG A 48 -0.74 -7.05 10.00
N PHE A 49 -0.84 -6.68 11.28
CA PHE A 49 -1.32 -7.55 12.36
C PHE A 49 -2.71 -8.17 12.08
N ASP A 50 -3.57 -7.47 11.33
CA ASP A 50 -4.92 -7.92 10.95
C ASP A 50 -4.91 -8.90 9.75
N GLY A 51 -3.72 -9.27 9.25
CA GLY A 51 -3.54 -10.20 8.14
C GLY A 51 -3.76 -9.56 6.76
N LEU A 52 -3.95 -8.25 6.67
CA LEU A 52 -4.18 -7.53 5.42
C LEU A 52 -2.90 -6.88 4.91
N LEU A 53 -2.82 -6.72 3.58
CA LEU A 53 -1.76 -5.94 2.93
C LEU A 53 -2.08 -4.44 3.01
N GLY A 54 -1.09 -3.64 3.42
CA GLY A 54 -1.17 -2.18 3.48
C GLY A 54 0.14 -1.51 3.10
N PHE A 55 0.10 -0.19 3.02
CA PHE A 55 1.30 0.63 2.93
C PHE A 55 1.77 0.99 4.35
N PRO A 56 3.07 1.25 4.54
CA PRO A 56 3.59 1.71 5.82
C PRO A 56 3.09 3.12 6.17
N GLY A 57 2.96 3.38 7.46
CA GLY A 57 2.39 4.57 8.07
C GLY A 57 1.22 4.24 9.00
N GLY A 58 0.66 5.27 9.64
CA GLY A 58 -0.34 5.08 10.67
C GLY A 58 -1.13 6.34 11.01
N LEU A 59 -1.63 6.40 12.24
CA LEU A 59 -2.47 7.52 12.69
C LEU A 59 -1.63 8.76 12.97
N VAL A 60 -2.16 9.92 12.59
CA VAL A 60 -1.54 11.22 12.86
C VAL A 60 -2.54 12.14 13.53
N ASP A 61 -2.06 13.00 14.42
CA ASP A 61 -2.87 14.02 15.10
C ASP A 61 -2.48 15.43 14.59
N PRO A 62 -3.23 15.97 13.61
CA PRO A 62 -2.95 17.30 13.05
C PRO A 62 -3.05 18.46 14.06
N SER A 63 -3.60 18.22 15.26
CA SER A 63 -3.63 19.23 16.33
C SER A 63 -2.30 19.34 17.09
N LYS A 64 -1.43 18.33 16.97
CA LYS A 64 -0.14 18.25 17.67
C LYS A 64 1.06 18.32 16.74
N GLU A 65 0.93 17.81 15.52
CA GLU A 65 2.03 17.70 14.57
C GLU A 65 1.54 17.88 13.12
N THR A 66 2.48 18.09 12.19
CA THR A 66 2.13 18.07 10.76
C THR A 66 1.90 16.64 10.28
N LEU A 67 1.18 16.47 9.16
CA LEU A 67 0.96 15.14 8.58
C LEU A 67 2.28 14.42 8.27
N GLU A 68 3.26 15.16 7.76
CA GLU A 68 4.57 14.67 7.37
C GLU A 68 5.45 14.31 8.58
N ALA A 69 5.36 15.09 9.67
CA ALA A 69 6.07 14.79 10.91
C ALA A 69 5.52 13.51 11.55
N GLY A 70 4.18 13.39 11.64
CA GLY A 70 3.53 12.19 12.14
C GLY A 70 3.82 10.97 11.28
N LEU A 71 3.72 11.10 9.96
CA LEU A 71 4.07 10.02 9.04
C LEU A 71 5.55 9.60 9.20
N THR A 72 6.48 10.55 9.31
CA THR A 72 7.90 10.23 9.49
C THR A 72 8.16 9.49 10.80
N ARG A 73 7.43 9.82 11.88
CA ARG A 73 7.46 9.10 13.16
C ARG A 73 6.96 7.66 13.01
N GLU A 74 5.78 7.47 12.42
CA GLU A 74 5.20 6.13 12.18
C GLU A 74 6.14 5.27 11.31
N LEU A 75 6.74 5.86 10.27
CA LEU A 75 7.70 5.13 9.43
C LEU A 75 8.96 4.72 10.17
N LEU A 76 9.43 5.52 11.13
CA LEU A 76 10.58 5.13 11.95
C LEU A 76 10.25 3.91 12.83
N GLU A 77 9.03 3.86 13.37
CA GLU A 77 8.54 2.78 14.23
C GLU A 77 8.38 1.47 13.42
N GLU A 78 7.74 1.56 12.25
CA GLU A 78 7.45 0.39 11.39
C GLU A 78 8.63 -0.08 10.53
N LEU A 79 9.48 0.83 10.05
CA LEU A 79 10.58 0.51 9.11
C LEU A 79 11.94 0.42 9.80
N GLY A 80 12.09 0.94 11.03
CA GLY A 80 13.34 0.94 11.78
C GLY A 80 14.41 1.90 11.24
N VAL A 81 14.07 2.70 10.21
CA VAL A 81 14.90 3.75 9.63
C VAL A 81 14.07 4.98 9.33
N ALA A 82 14.65 6.17 9.53
CA ALA A 82 13.97 7.42 9.23
C ALA A 82 13.86 7.60 7.70
N VAL A 83 12.63 7.61 7.20
CA VAL A 83 12.33 7.94 5.80
C VAL A 83 11.67 9.33 5.78
N PRO A 84 12.40 10.39 5.36
CA PRO A 84 11.84 11.74 5.38
C PRO A 84 10.76 11.86 4.30
N VAL A 85 9.55 12.24 4.69
CA VAL A 85 8.44 12.52 3.77
C VAL A 85 8.15 14.02 3.78
N SER A 86 7.91 14.61 2.62
CA SER A 86 7.61 16.04 2.45
C SER A 86 6.20 16.25 1.88
N GLU A 87 5.69 17.49 1.94
CA GLU A 87 4.37 17.80 1.38
C GLU A 87 4.29 17.55 -0.14
N GLU A 88 5.40 17.65 -0.86
CA GLU A 88 5.50 17.35 -2.30
C GLU A 88 5.31 15.86 -2.62
N ASP A 89 5.53 14.97 -1.65
CA ASP A 89 5.25 13.54 -1.79
C ASP A 89 3.73 13.26 -1.68
N HIS A 90 2.90 14.24 -1.27
CA HIS A 90 1.45 14.07 -1.09
C HIS A 90 0.71 13.89 -2.42
N VAL A 91 -0.13 12.86 -2.50
CA VAL A 91 -0.83 12.45 -3.73
C VAL A 91 -2.34 12.57 -3.61
N GLU A 92 -2.91 12.18 -2.47
CA GLU A 92 -4.35 12.24 -2.25
C GLU A 92 -4.72 12.39 -0.77
N SER A 93 -5.86 13.03 -0.52
CA SER A 93 -6.59 12.93 0.74
C SER A 93 -7.99 12.40 0.45
N ARG A 94 -8.50 11.50 1.29
CA ARG A 94 -9.79 10.84 1.06
C ARG A 94 -10.45 10.45 2.38
N LEU A 95 -11.76 10.63 2.46
CA LEU A 95 -12.56 10.04 3.53
C LEU A 95 -12.61 8.51 3.34
N ALA A 96 -12.15 7.76 4.35
CA ALA A 96 -12.11 6.31 4.27
C ALA A 96 -13.55 5.76 4.02
N PRO A 97 -13.69 4.67 3.25
CA PRO A 97 -15.00 4.05 3.05
C PRO A 97 -15.65 3.67 4.38
N ALA A 98 -16.95 3.91 4.51
CA ALA A 98 -17.70 3.44 5.67
C ALA A 98 -17.69 1.91 5.73
N VAL A 99 -17.27 1.34 6.86
CA VAL A 99 -17.25 -0.12 7.10
C VAL A 99 -18.63 -0.62 7.55
N SER A 100 -19.52 0.29 7.97
CA SER A 100 -20.88 0.01 8.42
C SER A 100 -21.84 1.15 7.99
N ALA A 101 -23.10 1.11 8.45
CA ALA A 101 -24.07 2.19 8.20
C ALA A 101 -23.66 3.54 8.83
N ALA A 102 -22.66 3.56 9.72
CA ALA A 102 -22.15 4.79 10.30
C ALA A 102 -21.14 5.47 9.35
N PRO A 103 -21.17 6.81 9.24
CA PRO A 103 -20.17 7.53 8.46
C PRO A 103 -18.77 7.26 9.01
N SER A 104 -17.81 7.06 8.11
CA SER A 104 -16.40 6.95 8.49
C SER A 104 -15.95 8.27 9.11
N ASN A 105 -15.29 8.19 10.26
CA ASN A 105 -14.64 9.33 10.91
C ASN A 105 -13.14 9.38 10.61
N LEU A 106 -12.67 8.67 9.58
CA LEU A 106 -11.26 8.56 9.24
C LEU A 106 -10.98 9.20 7.89
N ILE A 107 -10.06 10.16 7.88
CA ILE A 107 -9.47 10.72 6.67
C ILE A 107 -8.11 10.06 6.46
N THR A 108 -7.89 9.55 5.26
CA THR A 108 -6.61 8.96 4.84
C THR A 108 -5.88 9.92 3.92
N HIS A 109 -4.60 10.12 4.20
CA HIS A 109 -3.65 10.85 3.37
C HIS A 109 -2.66 9.85 2.79
N PHE A 110 -2.36 10.00 1.51
CA PHE A 110 -1.48 9.10 0.81
C PHE A 110 -0.33 9.86 0.16
N TYR A 111 0.86 9.32 0.36
CA TYR A 111 2.10 9.85 -0.14
C TYR A 111 2.75 8.83 -1.08
N VAL A 112 3.56 9.32 -2.02
CA VAL A 112 4.37 8.48 -2.90
C VAL A 112 5.77 9.05 -2.90
N LYS A 113 6.75 8.23 -2.54
CA LYS A 113 8.15 8.64 -2.52
C LYS A 113 9.02 7.71 -3.36
N LYS A 114 9.72 8.29 -4.33
CA LYS A 114 10.77 7.58 -5.07
C LYS A 114 12.07 7.60 -4.26
N MET A 115 12.75 6.47 -4.20
CA MET A 115 14.02 6.28 -3.51
C MET A 115 15.02 5.56 -4.41
N GLU A 116 16.29 5.60 -4.04
CA GLU A 116 17.31 4.75 -4.65
C GLU A 116 17.11 3.29 -4.24
N GLU A 117 17.51 2.34 -5.10
CA GLU A 117 17.31 0.90 -4.84
C GLU A 117 18.06 0.45 -3.57
N GLU A 118 19.23 1.03 -3.30
CA GLU A 118 20.03 0.78 -2.11
C GLU A 118 19.27 1.17 -0.83
N GLN A 119 18.58 2.32 -0.84
CA GLN A 119 17.80 2.79 0.31
C GLN A 119 16.59 1.89 0.56
N ILE A 120 15.93 1.40 -0.51
CA ILE A 120 14.86 0.40 -0.39
C ILE A 120 15.39 -0.87 0.29
N ARG A 121 16.59 -1.33 -0.06
CA ARG A 121 17.21 -2.51 0.58
C ARG A 121 17.56 -2.26 2.04
N GLU A 122 17.95 -1.04 2.40
CA GLU A 122 18.18 -0.66 3.80
C GLU A 122 16.88 -0.70 4.60
N VAL A 123 15.79 -0.13 4.05
CA VAL A 123 14.45 -0.21 4.64
C VAL A 123 14.03 -1.66 4.87
N GLU A 124 14.18 -2.54 3.88
CA GLU A 124 13.82 -3.95 4.02
C GLU A 124 14.61 -4.65 5.13
N LYS A 125 15.93 -4.40 5.22
CA LYS A 125 16.77 -4.98 6.27
C LYS A 125 16.36 -4.47 7.65
N ALA A 126 16.20 -3.17 7.80
CA ALA A 126 15.84 -2.53 9.07
C ALA A 126 14.45 -2.97 9.55
N SER A 127 13.46 -3.02 8.64
CA SER A 127 12.09 -3.43 8.96
C SER A 127 11.98 -4.82 9.58
N ALA A 128 12.93 -5.71 9.30
CA ALA A 128 12.95 -7.08 9.80
C ALA A 128 13.92 -7.29 10.98
N SER A 129 14.74 -6.30 11.33
CA SER A 129 15.82 -6.47 12.31
C SER A 129 15.85 -5.44 13.43
N THR A 130 15.39 -4.20 13.18
CA THR A 130 15.49 -3.09 14.13
C THR A 130 14.18 -2.33 14.33
N ALA A 131 13.19 -2.49 13.43
CA ALA A 131 11.87 -1.88 13.60
C ALA A 131 11.19 -2.41 14.87
N VAL A 132 10.60 -1.49 15.64
CA VAL A 132 9.97 -1.83 16.94
C VAL A 132 8.64 -2.55 16.74
N ASP A 133 7.97 -2.30 15.62
CA ASP A 133 6.66 -2.89 15.33
C ASP A 133 6.74 -4.24 14.60
N HIS A 134 7.95 -4.69 14.28
CA HIS A 134 8.16 -5.99 13.65
C HIS A 134 7.69 -7.12 14.57
N GLY A 135 6.74 -7.92 14.09
CA GLY A 135 6.11 -9.00 14.84
C GLY A 135 4.99 -8.54 15.78
N LEU A 136 4.65 -7.25 15.80
CA LEU A 136 3.54 -6.67 16.56
C LEU A 136 2.48 -6.10 15.61
N GLU A 137 2.65 -4.87 15.12
CA GLU A 137 1.73 -4.24 14.18
C GLU A 137 2.06 -4.62 12.72
N VAL A 138 3.34 -4.91 12.45
CA VAL A 138 3.86 -5.26 11.13
C VAL A 138 4.38 -6.70 11.12
N MET A 139 3.75 -7.56 10.33
CA MET A 139 4.11 -8.98 10.20
C MET A 139 5.20 -9.25 9.16
N GLY A 140 5.52 -8.25 8.34
CA GLY A 140 6.64 -8.34 7.40
C GLY A 140 6.45 -7.49 6.14
N MET A 141 7.57 -6.95 5.66
CA MET A 141 7.64 -6.20 4.40
C MET A 141 7.61 -7.13 3.19
N VAL A 142 6.93 -6.70 2.14
CA VAL A 142 6.84 -7.41 0.86
C VAL A 142 7.08 -6.46 -0.31
N ARG A 143 7.78 -6.96 -1.33
CA ARG A 143 7.86 -6.28 -2.63
C ARG A 143 6.64 -6.65 -3.48
N VAL A 144 6.01 -5.67 -4.11
CA VAL A 144 4.95 -5.91 -5.11
C VAL A 144 5.58 -6.50 -6.38
N PRO A 145 5.18 -7.69 -6.85
CA PRO A 145 5.72 -8.31 -8.05
C PRO A 145 5.07 -7.70 -9.31
N LEU A 146 5.59 -6.59 -9.82
CA LEU A 146 4.99 -5.87 -10.95
C LEU A 146 5.06 -6.59 -12.30
N PHE A 147 5.87 -7.65 -12.41
CA PHE A 147 5.94 -8.49 -13.60
C PHE A 147 4.71 -9.38 -13.75
N SER A 148 4.56 -9.98 -14.93
CA SER A 148 3.61 -11.07 -15.19
C SER A 148 4.33 -12.25 -15.84
N THR A 149 4.02 -13.46 -15.39
CA THR A 149 4.59 -14.70 -15.94
C THR A 149 3.62 -15.38 -16.90
N LYS A 150 4.11 -16.28 -17.77
CA LYS A 150 3.28 -17.03 -18.73
C LYS A 150 2.15 -17.85 -18.08
N ARG A 151 2.29 -18.21 -16.80
CA ARG A 151 1.29 -18.99 -16.03
C ARG A 151 0.41 -18.12 -15.13
N GLY A 152 0.42 -16.79 -15.30
CA GLY A 152 -0.44 -15.87 -14.54
C GLY A 152 0.12 -15.40 -13.20
N GLY A 153 1.30 -15.88 -12.78
CA GLY A 153 1.98 -15.38 -11.57
C GLY A 153 2.48 -13.95 -11.72
N GLY A 154 2.70 -13.26 -10.60
CA GLY A 154 3.12 -11.86 -10.54
C GLY A 154 1.99 -10.95 -10.05
N LEU A 155 1.85 -9.77 -10.65
CA LEU A 155 0.95 -8.72 -10.15
C LEU A 155 -0.50 -9.17 -10.03
N GLY A 156 -0.99 -9.99 -10.99
CA GLY A 156 -2.36 -10.49 -10.96
C GLY A 156 -2.68 -11.33 -9.72
N PHE A 157 -1.76 -12.17 -9.26
CA PHE A 157 -1.91 -12.94 -8.02
C PHE A 157 -1.68 -12.08 -6.78
N PHE A 158 -0.78 -11.09 -6.87
CA PHE A 158 -0.60 -10.15 -5.77
C PHE A 158 -1.88 -9.35 -5.49
N LEU A 159 -2.53 -8.84 -6.53
CA LEU A 159 -3.77 -8.06 -6.41
C LEU A 159 -4.95 -8.88 -5.86
N SER A 160 -4.91 -10.22 -5.94
CA SER A 160 -5.95 -11.09 -5.36
C SER A 160 -5.78 -11.34 -3.86
N HIS A 161 -4.74 -10.82 -3.22
CA HIS A 161 -4.64 -10.83 -1.76
C HIS A 161 -5.66 -9.87 -1.13
N SER A 162 -5.85 -9.97 0.19
CA SER A 162 -6.67 -9.06 0.97
C SER A 162 -5.89 -7.79 1.33
N PHE A 163 -6.49 -6.61 1.13
CA PHE A 163 -5.86 -5.31 1.38
C PHE A 163 -6.68 -4.52 2.40
N ILE A 164 -6.01 -3.71 3.21
CA ILE A 164 -6.68 -2.80 4.14
C ILE A 164 -7.28 -1.60 3.39
N GLY A 165 -8.52 -1.24 3.75
CA GLY A 165 -9.18 -0.02 3.28
C GLY A 165 -9.06 0.23 1.77
N ASN A 166 -8.42 1.33 1.40
CA ASN A 166 -8.19 1.74 0.02
C ASN A 166 -6.78 1.43 -0.51
N ALA A 167 -5.94 0.68 0.22
CA ALA A 167 -4.55 0.41 -0.16
C ALA A 167 -4.43 -0.25 -1.54
N ARG A 168 -5.34 -1.17 -1.90
CA ARG A 168 -5.37 -1.77 -3.25
C ARG A 168 -5.58 -0.71 -4.34
N SER A 169 -6.54 0.18 -4.15
CA SER A 169 -6.84 1.25 -5.11
C SER A 169 -5.71 2.28 -5.18
N GLN A 170 -5.09 2.61 -4.05
CA GLN A 170 -3.92 3.47 -3.97
C GLN A 170 -2.75 2.91 -4.77
N LEU A 171 -2.47 1.61 -4.63
CA LEU A 171 -1.46 0.93 -5.43
C LEU A 171 -1.78 1.02 -6.92
N ILE A 172 -2.97 0.60 -7.34
CA ILE A 172 -3.39 0.58 -8.76
C ILE A 172 -3.30 1.99 -9.37
N ASN A 173 -3.81 3.01 -8.68
CA ASN A 173 -3.81 4.39 -9.15
C ASN A 173 -2.38 4.94 -9.26
N SER A 174 -1.51 4.63 -8.31
CA SER A 174 -0.12 5.09 -8.32
C SER A 174 0.68 4.44 -9.43
N LEU A 175 0.52 3.13 -9.65
CA LEU A 175 1.16 2.42 -10.77
C LEU A 175 0.81 3.03 -12.13
N LEU A 176 -0.45 3.46 -12.31
CA LEU A 176 -0.92 4.10 -13.53
C LEU A 176 -0.42 5.55 -13.66
N ARG A 177 -0.56 6.36 -12.59
CA ARG A 177 -0.18 7.78 -12.57
C ARG A 177 1.32 7.98 -12.78
N LEU A 178 2.14 7.10 -12.23
CA LEU A 178 3.60 7.16 -12.31
C LEU A 178 4.15 6.41 -13.54
N HIS A 179 3.27 5.85 -14.38
CA HIS A 179 3.64 5.07 -15.57
C HIS A 179 4.60 3.90 -15.27
N LEU A 180 4.51 3.30 -14.08
CA LEU A 180 5.33 2.13 -13.71
C LEU A 180 4.90 0.87 -14.48
N LEU A 181 3.64 0.82 -14.89
CA LEU A 181 3.08 -0.18 -15.78
C LEU A 181 2.21 0.46 -16.85
N SER A 182 2.14 -0.17 -18.02
CA SER A 182 1.21 0.26 -19.06
C SER A 182 -0.23 -0.11 -18.69
N ALA A 183 -1.20 0.66 -19.20
CA ALA A 183 -2.61 0.38 -18.95
C ALA A 183 -3.04 -1.05 -19.39
N PRO A 184 -2.58 -1.60 -20.53
CA PRO A 184 -2.89 -2.99 -20.90
C PRO A 184 -2.32 -4.03 -19.92
N GLU A 185 -1.09 -3.84 -19.44
CA GLU A 185 -0.47 -4.74 -18.44
C GLU A 185 -1.30 -4.76 -17.15
N LEU A 186 -1.69 -3.58 -16.66
CA LEU A 186 -2.49 -3.43 -15.45
C LEU A 186 -3.89 -4.03 -15.61
N GLN A 187 -4.55 -3.80 -16.75
CA GLN A 187 -5.84 -4.42 -17.06
C GLN A 187 -5.76 -5.96 -17.09
N CYS A 188 -4.68 -6.51 -17.64
CA CYS A 188 -4.45 -7.96 -17.66
C CYS A 188 -4.32 -8.51 -16.22
N ALA A 189 -3.52 -7.84 -15.38
CA ALA A 189 -3.36 -8.22 -13.98
C ALA A 189 -4.69 -8.17 -13.20
N LEU A 190 -5.50 -7.12 -13.39
CA LEU A 190 -6.81 -6.99 -12.76
C LEU A 190 -7.78 -8.09 -13.18
N ARG A 191 -7.84 -8.43 -14.47
CA ARG A 191 -8.66 -9.56 -14.96
C ARG A 191 -8.22 -10.88 -14.34
N SER A 192 -6.91 -11.10 -14.21
CA SER A 192 -6.38 -12.29 -13.53
C SER A 192 -6.79 -12.32 -12.06
N SER A 193 -6.68 -11.20 -11.36
CA SER A 193 -7.10 -11.07 -9.95
C SER A 193 -8.58 -11.36 -9.73
N LEU A 194 -9.46 -10.86 -10.63
CA LEU A 194 -10.90 -11.12 -10.57
C LEU A 194 -11.22 -12.61 -10.73
N LYS A 195 -10.54 -13.28 -11.66
CA LYS A 195 -10.68 -14.73 -11.85
C LYS A 195 -10.24 -15.51 -10.59
N MET A 196 -9.14 -15.10 -9.96
CA MET A 196 -8.67 -15.72 -8.72
C MET A 196 -9.67 -15.54 -7.59
N HIS A 197 -10.25 -14.35 -7.42
CA HIS A 197 -11.27 -14.12 -6.39
C HIS A 197 -12.52 -14.98 -6.60
N ALA A 198 -12.96 -15.17 -7.85
CA ALA A 198 -14.09 -16.05 -8.15
C ALA A 198 -13.79 -17.50 -7.72
N GLN A 199 -12.61 -18.02 -8.08
CA GLN A 199 -12.18 -19.36 -7.67
C GLN A 199 -12.06 -19.49 -6.15
N SER A 200 -11.40 -18.54 -5.48
CA SER A 200 -11.25 -18.56 -4.02
C SER A 200 -12.59 -18.52 -3.30
N ALA A 201 -13.59 -17.79 -3.83
CA ALA A 201 -14.93 -17.78 -3.27
C ALA A 201 -15.63 -19.14 -3.42
N GLU A 202 -15.42 -19.86 -4.52
CA GLU A 202 -15.92 -21.23 -4.70
C GLU A 202 -15.24 -22.20 -3.74
N ASP A 203 -13.92 -22.14 -3.63
CA ASP A 203 -13.13 -22.99 -2.73
C ASP A 203 -13.54 -22.81 -1.26
N LEU A 204 -13.75 -21.56 -0.82
CA LEU A 204 -14.22 -21.26 0.53
C LEU A 204 -15.65 -21.73 0.78
N LYS A 205 -16.55 -21.63 -0.21
CA LYS A 205 -17.91 -22.18 -0.11
C LYS A 205 -17.88 -23.70 0.02
N ALA A 206 -17.02 -24.37 -0.74
CA ALA A 206 -16.83 -25.81 -0.65
C ALA A 206 -16.29 -26.21 0.73
N ALA A 207 -15.29 -25.48 1.25
CA ALA A 207 -14.76 -25.72 2.58
C ALA A 207 -15.80 -25.49 3.69
N LEU A 208 -16.63 -24.45 3.57
CA LEU A 208 -17.71 -24.17 4.52
C LEU A 208 -18.76 -25.29 4.54
N ALA A 209 -19.03 -25.93 3.40
CA ALA A 209 -19.95 -27.06 3.33
C ALA A 209 -19.41 -28.35 3.99
N LEU A 210 -18.12 -28.40 4.34
CA LEU A 210 -17.49 -29.51 5.06
C LEU A 210 -17.47 -29.31 6.58
N CYS A 211 -17.80 -28.11 7.07
CA CYS A 211 -17.88 -27.75 8.48
C CYS A 211 -19.32 -27.90 9.00
#